data_AF-A0A246WLA9-F1
#
_entry.id   AF-A0A246WLA9-F1
#
_cell.length_a   1.000
_cell.length_b   1.000
_cell.length_c   1.000
_cell.angle_alpha   90.00
_cell.angle_beta   90.00
_cell.angle_gamma   90.00
#
_symmetry.space_group_name_H-M   'P 1'
#
loop_
_entity.id
_entity.type
_entity.pdbx_description
1 polymer ?
#
loop_
_entity_poly.entity_id
_entity_poly.type
_entity_poly.pdbx_seq_one_letter_code
_entity_poly.pdbx_strand_id
1 'polypeptide(L)'
;MSPSPAVRTPQLPEDDPQPTPPVEPALEDCCGSGCVPCIFDIYEQARERYQRELEAWNARQAQRAGGKVRKVRKVRTKPAPPGAA
;
A
#
# COMPACT_ATOMS: atom_id res chain seq x y z
N MET A 1 7.68 3.65 -40.01
CA MET A 1 8.25 3.25 -38.71
C MET A 1 7.55 4.05 -37.62
N SER A 2 6.95 3.36 -36.65
CA SER A 2 6.18 3.95 -35.54
C SER A 2 7.04 4.82 -34.61
N PRO A 3 6.52 5.96 -34.11
CA PRO A 3 7.12 6.66 -32.98
C PRO A 3 6.78 5.95 -31.67
N SER A 4 7.77 5.74 -30.80
CA SER A 4 7.58 5.23 -29.44
C SER A 4 6.81 6.25 -28.60
N PRO A 5 5.65 5.91 -28.01
CA PRO A 5 4.99 6.82 -27.10
C PRO A 5 5.75 6.86 -25.77
N ALA A 6 6.07 8.09 -25.38
CA ALA A 6 6.30 8.62 -24.06
C ALA A 6 6.07 7.64 -22.90
N VAL A 7 7.14 7.46 -22.13
CA VAL A 7 7.15 6.94 -20.75
C VAL A 7 5.94 7.50 -20.00
N ARG A 8 4.95 6.64 -19.80
CA ARG A 8 3.78 6.96 -18.98
C ARG A 8 4.25 7.14 -17.56
N THR A 9 4.09 8.34 -17.05
CA THR A 9 4.11 8.68 -15.62
C THR A 9 3.41 7.56 -14.83
N PRO A 10 4.01 7.01 -13.77
CA PRO A 10 3.34 6.03 -12.94
C PRO A 10 2.15 6.76 -12.28
N GLN A 11 0.98 6.61 -12.88
CA GLN A 11 -0.31 6.85 -12.25
C GLN A 11 -0.29 5.93 -11.03
N LEU A 12 -0.10 6.49 -9.81
CA LEU A 12 -0.24 5.69 -8.60
C LEU A 12 -1.60 5.00 -8.70
N PRO A 13 -1.66 3.65 -8.73
CA PRO A 13 -2.92 2.95 -8.92
C PRO A 13 -3.91 3.47 -7.88
N GLU A 14 -5.11 3.85 -8.32
CA GLU A 14 -6.16 4.44 -7.48
C GLU A 14 -6.52 3.55 -6.28
N ASP A 15 -6.17 2.28 -6.36
CA ASP A 15 -6.40 1.28 -5.32
C ASP A 15 -5.27 1.16 -4.30
N ASP A 16 -4.06 1.71 -4.57
CA ASP A 16 -2.82 1.59 -3.77
C ASP A 16 -2.86 0.36 -2.85
N PRO A 17 -2.83 -0.87 -3.40
CA PRO A 17 -3.13 -2.07 -2.63
C PRO A 17 -2.10 -2.27 -1.53
N GLN A 18 -2.53 -2.89 -0.43
CA GLN A 18 -1.62 -3.23 0.66
C GLN A 18 -0.53 -4.18 0.15
N PRO A 19 0.76 -3.94 0.46
CA PRO A 19 1.78 -4.92 0.13
C PRO A 19 1.43 -6.26 0.81
N THR A 20 1.75 -7.36 0.16
CA THR A 20 1.54 -8.71 0.70
C THR A 20 2.80 -9.20 1.40
N PRO A 21 2.68 -9.81 2.60
CA PRO A 21 3.83 -10.34 3.30
C PRO A 21 4.46 -11.48 2.50
N PRO A 22 5.80 -11.61 2.52
CA PRO A 22 6.47 -12.75 1.91
C PRO A 22 6.06 -14.05 2.64
N VAL A 23 5.98 -15.15 1.89
CA VAL A 23 5.72 -16.47 2.46
C VAL A 23 6.97 -16.98 3.14
N GLU A 24 6.82 -17.47 4.37
CA GLU A 24 7.91 -18.09 5.10
C GLU A 24 8.32 -19.40 4.44
N PRO A 25 9.61 -19.56 4.05
CA PRO A 25 10.08 -20.78 3.43
C PRO A 25 10.10 -21.92 4.45
N ALA A 26 9.82 -23.14 3.99
CA ALA A 26 9.92 -24.31 4.85
C ALA A 26 11.39 -24.74 5.02
N LEU A 27 11.68 -25.52 6.05
CA LEU A 27 13.02 -26.09 6.27
C LEU A 27 13.45 -27.02 5.12
N GLU A 28 12.51 -27.63 4.41
CA GLU A 28 12.72 -28.44 3.21
C GLU A 28 13.12 -27.63 1.97
N ASP A 29 12.73 -26.34 1.88
CA ASP A 29 13.22 -25.41 0.85
C ASP A 29 14.68 -25.01 1.09
N CYS A 30 15.16 -25.19 2.33
CA CYS A 30 16.57 -25.00 2.64
C CYS A 30 17.37 -26.21 2.12
N CYS A 31 18.26 -25.95 1.18
CA CYS A 31 19.22 -26.92 0.63
C CYS A 31 20.06 -27.67 1.70
N GLY A 32 20.11 -27.18 2.95
CA GLY A 32 20.67 -27.90 4.11
C GLY A 32 22.19 -28.10 4.08
N SER A 33 22.84 -27.78 2.97
CA SER A 33 24.26 -28.02 2.70
C SER A 33 25.09 -26.74 2.61
N GLY A 34 24.52 -25.59 3.02
CA GLY A 34 25.19 -24.29 2.95
C GLY A 34 25.13 -23.59 1.60
N CYS A 35 24.08 -23.83 0.79
CA CYS A 35 23.84 -23.07 -0.44
C CYS A 35 23.77 -21.55 -0.16
N VAL A 36 24.47 -20.74 -0.97
CA VAL A 36 24.46 -19.27 -0.89
C VAL A 36 23.86 -18.71 -2.19
N PRO A 37 22.81 -17.86 -2.11
CA PRO A 37 22.14 -17.34 -0.91
C PRO A 37 21.20 -18.37 -0.24
N CYS A 38 21.18 -18.37 1.09
CA CYS A 38 20.23 -19.17 1.88
C CYS A 38 18.81 -18.66 1.63
N ILE A 39 17.82 -19.55 1.50
CA ILE A 39 16.42 -19.15 1.29
C ILE A 39 15.89 -18.27 2.43
N PHE A 40 16.35 -18.52 3.66
CA PHE A 40 16.04 -17.69 4.82
C PHE A 40 16.63 -16.28 4.72
N ASP A 41 17.81 -16.13 4.11
CA ASP A 41 18.44 -14.81 3.88
C ASP A 41 17.66 -14.01 2.83
N ILE A 42 17.23 -14.65 1.74
CA ILE A 42 16.34 -14.03 0.75
C ILE A 42 15.01 -13.62 1.41
N TYR A 43 14.45 -14.49 2.25
CA TYR A 43 13.21 -14.22 2.97
C TYR A 43 13.37 -13.03 3.92
N GLU A 44 14.43 -12.95 4.72
CA GLU A 44 14.71 -11.80 5.59
C GLU A 44 14.79 -10.50 4.79
N GLN A 45 15.54 -10.48 3.67
CA GLN A 45 15.62 -9.31 2.79
C GLN A 45 14.24 -8.93 2.21
N ALA A 46 13.43 -9.92 1.85
CA ALA A 46 12.07 -9.69 1.36
C ALA A 46 11.16 -9.13 2.47
N ARG A 47 11.30 -9.61 3.72
CA ARG A 47 10.58 -9.08 4.88
C ARG A 47 10.94 -7.63 5.18
N GLU A 48 12.23 -7.29 5.12
CA GLU A 48 12.67 -5.90 5.33
C GLU A 48 12.08 -4.96 4.27
N ARG A 49 12.08 -5.36 3.00
CA ARG A 49 11.44 -4.59 1.91
C ARG A 49 9.95 -4.42 2.16
N TYR A 50 9.28 -5.53 2.49
CA TYR A 50 7.86 -5.54 2.81
C TYR A 50 7.51 -4.57 3.95
N GLN A 51 8.29 -4.58 5.03
CA GLN A 51 8.08 -3.68 6.17
C GLN A 51 8.15 -2.21 5.74
N ARG A 52 9.20 -1.82 5.00
CA ARG A 52 9.37 -0.46 4.51
C ARG A 52 8.23 -0.04 3.58
N GLU A 53 7.79 -0.93 2.71
CA GLU A 53 6.65 -0.69 1.82
C GLU A 53 5.34 -0.56 2.59
N LEU A 54 5.13 -1.38 3.62
CA LEU A 54 3.95 -1.35 4.48
C LEU A 54 3.87 -0.05 5.28
N GLU A 55 5.00 0.43 5.81
CA GLU A 55 5.08 1.72 6.51
C GLU A 55 4.73 2.88 5.57
N ALA A 56 5.32 2.90 4.37
CA ALA A 56 5.02 3.91 3.36
C ALA A 56 3.56 3.86 2.91
N TRP A 57 2.99 2.65 2.75
CA TRP A 57 1.59 2.44 2.45
C TRP A 57 0.68 2.97 3.55
N ASN A 58 0.95 2.64 4.82
CA ASN A 58 0.16 3.10 5.96
C ASN A 58 0.15 4.64 6.06
N ALA A 59 1.29 5.29 5.83
CA ALA A 59 1.37 6.74 5.78
C ALA A 59 0.46 7.34 4.68
N ARG A 60 0.42 6.73 3.48
CA ARG A 60 -0.50 7.15 2.41
C ARG A 60 -1.96 6.91 2.78
N GLN A 61 -2.29 5.78 3.40
CA GLN A 61 -3.65 5.46 3.83
C GLN A 61 -4.16 6.40 4.93
N ALA A 62 -3.32 6.77 5.90
CA ALA A 62 -3.67 7.75 6.93
C ALA A 62 -4.10 9.10 6.33
N GLN A 63 -3.41 9.57 5.29
CA GLN A 63 -3.77 10.79 4.55
C GLN A 63 -5.11 10.63 3.79
N ARG A 64 -5.34 9.46 3.16
CA ARG A 64 -6.59 9.16 2.43
C ARG A 64 -7.80 9.06 3.37
N ALA A 65 -7.64 8.42 4.53
CA ALA A 65 -8.69 8.29 5.54
C ALA A 65 -9.13 9.67 6.07
N GLY A 66 -8.17 10.58 6.33
CA GLY A 66 -8.46 11.95 6.76
C GLY A 66 -9.22 12.79 5.72
N GLY A 67 -8.98 12.56 4.43
CA GLY A 67 -9.64 13.26 3.33
C GLY A 67 -11.13 12.93 3.17
N LYS A 68 -11.52 11.65 3.34
CA LYS A 68 -12.92 11.22 3.20
C LYS A 68 -13.81 11.75 4.34
N VAL A 69 -13.32 11.78 5.57
CA VAL A 69 -14.10 12.25 6.75
C VAL A 69 -14.44 13.74 6.64
N ARG A 70 -13.52 14.56 6.12
CA ARG A 70 -13.76 16.01 5.90
C ARG A 70 -14.86 16.28 4.88
N LYS A 71 -14.94 15.48 3.80
CA LYS A 71 -16.00 15.62 2.77
C LYS A 71 -17.38 15.18 3.30
N VAL A 72 -17.45 14.07 4.04
CA VAL A 72 -18.70 13.58 4.64
C VAL A 72 -19.28 14.57 5.65
N ARG A 73 -18.44 15.21 6.47
CA ARG A 73 -18.87 16.26 7.41
C ARG A 73 -19.43 17.50 6.71
N LYS A 74 -18.90 17.85 5.53
CA LYS A 74 -19.37 19.00 4.74
C LYS A 74 -20.70 18.74 4.01
N VAL A 75 -21.10 17.47 3.83
CA VAL A 75 -22.40 17.08 3.26
C VAL A 75 -23.53 17.15 4.30
N ARG A 76 -23.22 17.01 5.59
CA ARG A 76 -24.23 16.99 6.66
C ARG A 76 -24.38 18.34 7.36
N THR A 77 -24.63 19.40 6.60
CA THR A 77 -25.01 20.69 7.20
C THR A 77 -26.06 21.42 6.38
N LYS A 78 -27.32 21.20 6.76
CA LYS A 78 -28.36 22.22 6.68
C LYS A 78 -29.15 22.16 7.99
N PRO A 79 -28.97 23.09 8.93
CA PRO A 79 -29.96 23.30 9.98
C PRO A 79 -31.20 23.93 9.34
N ALA A 80 -32.39 23.44 9.67
CA ALA A 80 -33.64 24.12 9.34
C ALA A 80 -33.99 25.08 10.50
N PRO A 81 -34.04 26.41 10.30
CA PRO A 81 -34.94 27.24 11.08
C PRO A 81 -36.31 27.21 10.40
N PRO A 82 -37.40 27.16 11.17
CA PRO A 82 -38.20 28.38 11.24
C PRO A 82 -38.80 28.62 12.64
N GLY A 83 -38.67 29.86 13.11
CA GLY A 83 -39.65 30.42 14.04
C GLY A 83 -40.90 30.83 13.26
N ALA A 84 -42.09 30.53 13.77
CA ALA A 84 -43.36 31.19 13.48
C ALA A 84 -44.50 30.56 14.31
N ALA A 85 -44.85 31.18 15.44
CA ALA A 85 -46.21 31.37 15.98
C ALA A 85 -46.10 32.08 17.34
#